data_AF-A0A537UBY2-F1
#
_entry.id   AF-A0A537UBY2-F1
#
_cell.length_a   1.000
_cell.length_b   1.000
_cell.length_c   1.000
_cell.angle_alpha   90.00
_cell.angle_beta   90.00
_cell.angle_gamma   90.00
#
_symmetry.space_group_name_H-M   'P 1'
#
loop_
_entity.id
_entity.type
_entity.pdbx_description
1 polymer ?
#
loop_
_entity_poly.entity_id
_entity_poly.type
_entity_poly.pdbx_seq_one_letter_code
_entity_poly.pdbx_strand_id
1 'polypeptide(L)'
;MLRILDAAPSLGAAPQERHRSPPNSLVALRAIRAALHEGLAMHREYEALRSKGVAHDAALRQALAIGPAPSRQTRVTIAPLYLAGKA
;
A
#
# COMPACT_ATOMS: atom_id res chain seq x y z
N MET A 1 -1.76 -18.86 52.61
CA MET A 1 -3.00 -19.15 51.85
C MET A 1 -3.69 -17.80 51.60
N LEU A 2 -3.79 -17.39 50.33
CA LEU A 2 -4.48 -16.18 49.85
C LEU A 2 -5.90 -16.07 50.41
N ARG A 3 -6.43 -14.84 50.59
CA ARG A 3 -7.60 -14.29 49.86
C ARG A 3 -7.77 -12.79 50.17
N ILE A 4 -7.26 -11.95 49.27
CA ILE A 4 -7.69 -10.56 49.09
C ILE A 4 -8.85 -10.63 48.10
N LEU A 5 -10.07 -10.32 48.54
CA LEU A 5 -11.25 -10.18 47.69
C LEU A 5 -12.12 -9.08 48.29
N ASP A 6 -11.78 -7.82 48.01
CA ASP A 6 -12.80 -6.85 47.59
C ASP A 6 -12.16 -5.56 47.09
N ALA A 7 -12.25 -5.36 45.78
CA ALA A 7 -12.18 -4.08 45.07
C ALA A 7 -12.13 -4.41 43.58
N ALA A 8 -13.29 -4.64 42.98
CA ALA A 8 -13.41 -4.59 41.54
C ALA A 8 -13.03 -3.18 41.06
N PRO A 9 -12.07 -3.00 40.15
CA PRO A 9 -12.03 -1.76 39.39
C PRO A 9 -13.24 -1.80 38.47
N SER A 10 -14.22 -0.93 38.73
CA SER A 10 -15.23 -0.56 37.76
C SER A 10 -14.51 -0.14 36.48
N LEU A 11 -14.42 -1.04 35.51
CA LEU A 11 -13.87 -0.79 34.19
C LEU A 11 -14.91 -0.03 33.34
N GLY A 12 -15.45 1.03 33.92
CA GLY A 12 -16.32 2.01 33.27
C GLY A 12 -15.50 3.25 32.97
N ALA A 13 -14.57 3.15 32.01
CA ALA A 13 -14.00 4.32 31.37
C ALA A 13 -14.13 4.09 29.87
N ALA A 14 -15.18 4.70 29.31
CA ALA A 14 -15.43 4.76 27.88
C ALA A 14 -14.11 5.08 27.13
N PRO A 15 -13.86 4.50 25.95
CA PRO A 15 -12.79 4.98 25.11
C PRO A 15 -13.06 6.47 24.89
N GLN A 16 -12.13 7.31 25.34
CA GLN A 16 -12.11 8.72 25.00
C GLN A 16 -12.30 8.79 23.49
N GLU A 17 -13.49 9.22 23.07
CA GLU A 17 -13.66 9.72 21.73
C GLU A 17 -12.62 10.81 21.60
N ARG A 18 -11.57 10.50 20.83
CA ARG A 18 -10.58 11.47 20.41
C ARG A 18 -11.40 12.57 19.79
N HIS A 19 -11.59 13.65 20.54
CA HIS A 19 -12.12 14.89 20.06
C HIS A 19 -11.12 15.35 19.00
N ARG A 20 -11.31 14.87 17.77
CA ARG A 20 -10.59 15.33 16.59
C ARG A 20 -11.11 16.73 16.41
N SER A 21 -10.42 17.69 17.03
CA SER A 21 -10.51 19.08 16.67
C SER A 21 -10.49 19.14 15.13
N PRO A 22 -11.45 19.81 14.48
CA PRO A 22 -11.43 19.90 13.03
C PRO A 22 -10.04 20.43 12.63
N PRO A 23 -9.34 19.77 11.69
CA PRO A 23 -8.00 20.20 11.31
C PRO A 23 -8.10 21.67 10.90
N ASN A 24 -7.21 22.50 11.45
CA ASN A 24 -7.05 23.88 11.02
C ASN A 24 -7.07 23.86 9.48
N SER A 25 -8.04 24.55 8.87
CA SER A 25 -8.33 24.45 7.43
C SER A 25 -7.09 24.75 6.58
N LEU A 26 -6.18 25.58 7.08
CA LEU A 26 -4.88 25.85 6.46
C LEU A 26 -3.93 24.66 6.48
N VAL A 27 -3.92 23.87 7.57
CA VAL A 27 -3.12 22.63 7.66
C VAL A 27 -3.68 21.58 6.69
N ALA A 28 -5.00 21.43 6.63
CA ALA A 28 -5.65 20.54 5.67
C ALA A 28 -5.33 20.95 4.22
N LEU A 29 -5.44 22.24 3.90
CA LEU A 29 -5.12 22.76 2.57
C LEU A 29 -3.65 22.55 2.18
N ARG A 30 -2.72 22.76 3.12
CA ARG A 30 -1.29 22.48 2.90
C ARG A 30 -1.05 20.99 2.65
N ALA A 31 -1.69 20.11 3.40
CA ALA A 31 -1.58 18.67 3.21
C ALA A 31 -2.14 18.24 1.84
N ILE A 32 -3.30 18.78 1.43
CA ILE A 32 -3.87 18.52 0.10
C ILE A 32 -2.93 19.01 -1.00
N ARG A 33 -2.38 20.23 -0.86
CA ARG A 33 -1.43 20.78 -1.83
C ARG A 33 -0.15 19.94 -1.93
N ALA A 34 0.37 19.47 -0.80
CA ALA A 34 1.55 18.60 -0.76
C ALA A 34 1.26 17.27 -1.47
N ALA A 35 0.16 16.61 -1.13
CA ALA A 35 -0.25 15.34 -1.74
C ALA A 35 -0.48 15.49 -3.26
N LEU A 36 -1.08 16.60 -3.70
CA LEU A 36 -1.27 16.88 -5.12
C LEU A 36 0.06 17.06 -5.85
N HIS A 37 0.99 17.81 -5.26
CA HIS A 37 2.31 18.05 -5.86
C HIS A 37 3.11 16.75 -5.96
N GLU A 38 3.06 15.94 -4.91
CA GLU A 38 3.71 14.63 -4.86
C GLU A 38 3.11 13.67 -5.91
N GLY A 39 1.77 13.58 -5.99
CA GLY A 39 1.08 12.78 -6.99
C GLY A 39 1.41 13.19 -8.44
N LEU A 40 1.49 14.49 -8.71
CA LEU A 40 1.88 15.01 -10.03
C LEU A 40 3.34 14.72 -10.36
N ALA A 41 4.25 14.80 -9.39
CA ALA A 41 5.65 14.45 -9.57
C ALA A 41 5.79 12.96 -9.93
N MET A 42 5.14 12.07 -9.17
CA MET A 42 5.10 10.63 -9.46
C MET A 42 4.50 10.33 -10.84
N HIS A 43 3.42 11.02 -11.23
CA HIS A 43 2.81 10.82 -12.54
C HIS A 43 3.75 11.24 -13.69
N ARG A 44 4.45 12.37 -13.55
CA ARG A 44 5.45 12.81 -14.53
C ARG A 44 6.60 11.81 -14.67
N GLU A 45 7.06 11.25 -13.56
CA GLU A 45 8.11 10.22 -13.58
C GLU A 45 7.63 8.93 -14.26
N TYR A 46 6.40 8.51 -13.97
CA TYR A 46 5.76 7.39 -14.66
C TYR A 46 5.70 7.61 -16.19
N GLU A 47 5.22 8.78 -16.65
CA GLU A 47 5.18 9.11 -18.09
C GLU A 47 6.58 9.19 -18.71
N ALA A 48 7.57 9.71 -17.98
CA ALA A 48 8.96 9.71 -18.42
C ALA A 48 9.52 8.29 -18.57
N LEU A 49 9.11 7.35 -17.73
CA LEU A 49 9.50 5.93 -17.85
C LEU A 49 8.75 5.25 -19.01
N ARG A 50 7.46 5.56 -19.20
CA ARG A 50 6.65 5.03 -20.30
C ARG A 50 7.17 5.49 -21.67
N SER A 51 7.56 6.76 -21.80
CA SER A 51 8.14 7.30 -23.03
C SER A 51 9.50 6.65 -23.37
N LYS A 52 10.24 6.17 -22.36
CA LYS A 52 11.47 5.37 -22.53
C LYS A 52 11.20 3.89 -22.85
N GLY A 53 9.95 3.48 -22.96
CA GLY A 53 9.56 2.10 -23.28
C GLY A 53 9.54 1.15 -22.08
N VAL A 54 9.61 1.66 -20.84
CA VAL A 54 9.52 0.81 -19.65
C VAL A 54 8.12 0.19 -19.54
N ALA A 55 8.08 -1.11 -19.22
CA ALA A 55 6.83 -1.85 -19.02
C ALA A 55 6.00 -1.20 -17.89
N HIS A 56 4.68 -1.13 -18.08
CA HIS A 56 3.77 -0.41 -17.17
C HIS A 56 3.99 -0.75 -15.70
N ASP A 57 4.05 -2.05 -15.38
CA ASP A 57 4.20 -2.55 -14.01
C ASP A 57 5.56 -2.21 -13.37
N ALA A 58 6.61 -2.12 -14.18
CA ALA A 58 7.93 -1.67 -13.73
C ALA A 58 7.97 -0.14 -13.54
N ALA A 59 7.41 0.61 -14.49
CA ALA A 59 7.31 2.07 -14.44
C ALA A 59 6.49 2.53 -13.23
N LEU A 60 5.38 1.83 -12.94
CA LEU A 60 4.51 2.14 -11.81
C LEU A 60 5.21 1.91 -10.47
N ARG A 61 5.89 0.77 -10.29
CA ARG A 61 6.65 0.51 -9.07
C ARG A 61 7.76 1.54 -8.86
N GLN A 62 8.52 1.82 -9.93
CA GLN A 62 9.61 2.78 -9.88
C GLN A 62 9.12 4.20 -9.55
N ALA A 63 8.04 4.67 -10.18
CA ALA A 63 7.45 5.99 -9.92
C ALA A 63 6.85 6.11 -8.51
N LEU A 64 6.40 5.01 -7.92
CA LEU A 64 5.89 4.98 -6.55
C LEU A 64 6.99 4.72 -5.49
N ALA A 65 8.26 4.63 -5.91
CA ALA A 65 9.38 4.16 -5.08
C ALA A 65 9.12 2.82 -4.36
N ILE A 66 8.15 2.05 -4.85
CA ILE A 66 7.90 0.69 -4.43
C ILE A 66 9.04 -0.10 -5.08
N GLY A 67 9.90 -0.72 -4.27
CA GLY A 67 11.08 -1.45 -4.75
C GLY A 67 10.80 -2.36 -5.95
N PRO A 68 11.85 -2.79 -6.67
CA PRO A 68 11.70 -3.51 -7.94
C PRO A 68 10.69 -4.65 -7.82
N ALA A 69 9.88 -4.81 -8.87
CA ALA A 69 8.94 -5.92 -8.98
C ALA A 69 9.67 -7.22 -8.58
N PRO A 70 9.07 -8.09 -7.75
CA PRO A 70 9.63 -9.42 -7.59
C PRO A 70 9.81 -9.97 -9.00
N SER A 71 11.05 -10.34 -9.34
CA SER A 71 11.37 -10.94 -10.63
C SER A 71 10.31 -11.98 -10.87
N ARG A 72 9.50 -11.82 -11.93
CA ARG A 72 8.42 -12.75 -12.26
C ARG A 72 9.09 -14.08 -12.59
N GLN A 73 9.35 -14.85 -11.54
CA GLN A 73 10.02 -16.12 -11.57
C GLN A 73 9.04 -17.08 -12.21
N THR A 74 9.57 -17.83 -13.17
CA THR A 74 8.90 -18.96 -13.79
C THR A 74 7.78 -18.54 -14.75
N ARG A 75 8.20 -18.20 -15.97
CA ARG A 75 7.47 -18.61 -17.16
C ARG A 75 7.27 -20.12 -17.03
N VAL A 76 6.13 -20.54 -16.49
CA VAL A 76 5.71 -21.94 -16.53
C VAL A 76 5.54 -22.24 -18.01
N THR A 77 6.59 -22.78 -18.60
CA THR A 77 6.50 -23.51 -19.86
C THR A 77 5.58 -24.67 -19.54
N ILE A 78 4.29 -24.48 -19.83
CA ILE A 78 3.35 -25.58 -19.91
C ILE A 78 3.93 -26.44 -21.03
N ALA A 79 4.64 -27.50 -20.65
CA ALA A 79 5.09 -28.50 -21.59
C ALA A 79 3.83 -28.96 -22.34
N PRO A 80 3.78 -28.89 -23.68
CA PRO A 80 2.70 -29.52 -24.39
C PRO A 80 2.78 -31.00 -24.05
N LEU A 81 1.75 -31.51 -23.37
CA LEU A 81 1.54 -32.94 -23.20
C LEU A 81 1.37 -33.52 -24.60
N TYR A 82 2.48 -33.94 -25.20
CA TYR A 82 2.47 -34.68 -26.45
C TYR A 82 1.78 -36.01 -26.14
N LEU A 83 0.52 -36.13 -26.56
CA LEU A 83 -0.22 -37.38 -26.54
C LEU A 83 0.45 -38.29 -27.57
N ALA A 84 1.52 -38.98 -27.16
CA ALA A 84 2.09 -40.09 -27.93
C ALA A 84 0.99 -41.16 -28.01
N GLY A 85 0.43 -41.31 -29.21
CA GLY A 85 -0.72 -42.18 -29.44
C GLY A 85 -0.42 -43.65 -29.21
N LYS A 86 -1.45 -44.48 -29.38
CA LYS A 86 -1.37 -45.76 -30.08
C LYS A 86 -2.69 -46.00 -30.80
N ALA A 87 -2.54 -46.56 -31.99
CA ALA A 87 -3.57 -47.01 -32.92
C ALA A 87 -4.47 -48.10 -32.33
#